data_AF-A0A4D6LQS9-F1
#
_entry.id   AF-A0A4D6LQS9-F1
#
_cell.length_a   1.000
_cell.length_b   1.000
_cell.length_c   1.000
_cell.angle_alpha   90.00
_cell.angle_beta   90.00
_cell.angle_gamma   90.00
#
_symmetry.space_group_name_H-M   'P 1'
#
loop_
_entity.id
_entity.type
_entity.pdbx_description
1 polymer ?
#
loop_
_entity_poly.entity_id
_entity_poly.type
_entity_poly.pdbx_seq_one_letter_code
_entity_poly.pdbx_strand_id
1 'polypeptide(L)'
;MKIVQFGGGYVHKDDVPNYEDDEGTPSPDLVHRPTNVGSSSNVATRSSTSLEDHILGLNQRLQDFFLLSTSHHEEVLKSIGEVNTRISNLETKFDAFTHDVDDMSEEF
;
A
#
# COMPACT_ATOMS: atom_id res chain seq x y z
N MET A 1 -16.78 -27.82 -4.38
CA MET A 1 -16.76 -26.41 -4.79
C MET A 1 -17.56 -26.28 -6.08
N LYS A 2 -18.73 -25.65 -6.06
CA LYS A 2 -19.59 -25.44 -7.23
C LYS A 2 -19.68 -23.93 -7.50
N ILE A 3 -19.50 -23.53 -8.76
CA ILE A 3 -19.50 -22.12 -9.19
C ILE A 3 -20.76 -21.88 -10.02
N VAL A 4 -21.39 -20.72 -9.86
CA VAL A 4 -22.63 -20.32 -10.56
C VAL A 4 -22.48 -18.96 -11.21
N GLN A 5 -23.23 -18.73 -12.27
CA GLN A 5 -23.21 -17.45 -12.98
C GLN A 5 -24.16 -16.48 -12.29
N PHE A 6 -23.65 -15.32 -11.89
CA PHE A 6 -24.40 -14.27 -11.20
C PHE A 6 -23.92 -12.90 -11.71
N GLY A 7 -24.84 -12.03 -12.13
CA GLY A 7 -24.52 -10.65 -12.54
C GLY A 7 -23.42 -10.50 -13.59
N GLY A 8 -23.38 -11.37 -14.61
CA GLY A 8 -22.37 -11.33 -15.68
C GLY A 8 -21.00 -11.92 -15.32
N GLY A 9 -20.82 -12.47 -14.10
CA GLY A 9 -19.62 -13.17 -13.66
C GLY A 9 -19.92 -14.56 -13.09
N TYR A 10 -18.88 -15.26 -12.65
CA TYR A 10 -18.99 -16.56 -11.98
C TYR A 10 -18.55 -16.42 -10.53
N VAL A 11 -19.40 -16.84 -9.60
CA VAL A 11 -19.19 -16.74 -8.15
C VAL A 11 -19.41 -18.09 -7.48
N HIS A 12 -18.82 -18.31 -6.31
CA HIS A 12 -19.06 -19.52 -5.54
C HIS A 12 -20.49 -19.53 -5.00
N LYS A 13 -21.12 -20.71 -4.98
CA LYS A 13 -22.52 -20.87 -4.54
C LYS A 13 -22.80 -20.29 -3.14
N ASP A 14 -21.81 -20.33 -2.27
CA ASP A 14 -21.94 -19.90 -0.86
C ASP A 14 -21.85 -18.37 -0.71
N ASP A 15 -21.36 -17.66 -1.73
CA ASP A 15 -21.21 -16.20 -1.76
C ASP A 15 -22.36 -15.51 -2.51
N VAL A 16 -23.29 -16.28 -3.09
CA VAL A 16 -24.50 -15.70 -3.71
C VAL A 16 -25.47 -15.33 -2.58
N PRO A 17 -25.84 -14.04 -2.42
CA PRO A 17 -26.82 -13.66 -1.43
C PRO A 17 -28.12 -14.44 -1.69
N ASN A 18 -28.52 -15.24 -0.71
CA ASN A 18 -29.73 -16.04 -0.75
C ASN A 18 -30.93 -15.09 -0.61
N TYR A 19 -31.38 -14.56 -1.74
CA TYR A 19 -32.71 -13.97 -1.81
C TYR A 19 -33.68 -15.16 -1.74
N GLU A 20 -34.07 -15.49 -0.51
CA GLU A 20 -35.22 -16.36 -0.27
C GLU A 20 -36.37 -15.87 -1.15
N ASP A 21 -36.89 -16.82 -1.90
CA ASP A 21 -37.95 -16.75 -2.87
C ASP A 21 -39.20 -16.12 -2.21
N ASP A 22 -39.37 -14.80 -2.33
CA ASP A 22 -40.65 -14.16 -2.03
C ASP A 22 -41.58 -14.52 -3.20
N GLU A 23 -42.37 -15.58 -2.96
CA GLU A 23 -43.39 -16.10 -3.85
C GLU A 23 -44.21 -14.97 -4.48
N GLY A 24 -44.01 -14.77 -5.78
CA GLY A 24 -44.77 -13.79 -6.54
C GLY A 24 -44.56 -13.93 -8.04
N THR A 25 -44.84 -15.10 -8.62
CA THR A 25 -45.09 -15.17 -10.07
C THR A 25 -46.47 -14.56 -10.36
N PRO A 26 -46.62 -13.77 -11.45
CA PRO A 26 -46.62 -14.35 -12.79
C PRO A 26 -45.83 -13.56 -13.84
N SER A 27 -45.17 -14.31 -14.74
CA SER A 27 -44.73 -13.81 -16.05
C SER A 27 -45.89 -13.12 -16.79
N PRO A 28 -45.61 -12.08 -17.59
CA PRO A 28 -45.61 -12.33 -19.02
C PRO A 28 -44.51 -11.59 -19.80
N ASP A 29 -43.95 -12.34 -20.75
CA ASP A 29 -43.50 -11.95 -22.09
C ASP A 29 -43.82 -10.51 -22.53
N LEU A 30 -42.86 -9.79 -23.16
CA LEU A 30 -43.06 -8.83 -24.27
C LEU A 30 -41.77 -8.05 -24.64
N VAL A 31 -41.24 -8.38 -25.83
CA VAL A 31 -40.79 -7.46 -26.90
C VAL A 31 -39.33 -6.98 -26.94
N HIS A 32 -38.60 -7.55 -27.90
CA HIS A 32 -37.52 -6.90 -28.65
C HIS A 32 -37.91 -5.49 -29.13
N ARG A 33 -37.19 -4.46 -28.70
CA ARG A 33 -37.20 -3.15 -29.36
C ARG A 33 -35.77 -2.68 -29.63
N PRO A 34 -35.29 -2.72 -30.88
CA PRO A 34 -34.11 -1.97 -31.27
C PRO A 34 -34.58 -0.57 -31.70
N THR A 35 -34.25 0.46 -30.93
CA THR A 35 -34.33 1.85 -31.42
C THR A 35 -32.97 2.51 -31.29
N ASN A 36 -32.24 2.48 -32.40
CA ASN A 36 -31.22 3.43 -32.76
C ASN A 36 -31.78 4.85 -32.69
N VAL A 37 -31.22 5.70 -31.83
CA VAL A 37 -31.24 7.16 -31.97
C VAL A 37 -29.82 7.64 -31.68
N GLY A 38 -29.11 7.98 -32.74
CA GLY A 38 -27.76 8.54 -32.65
C GLY A 38 -27.78 10.01 -32.21
N SER A 39 -26.74 10.42 -31.50
CA SER A 39 -25.82 11.45 -32.00
C SER A 39 -24.75 11.78 -30.96
N SER A 40 -23.55 11.92 -31.53
CA SER A 40 -22.34 12.51 -30.99
C SER A 40 -22.58 13.69 -30.05
N SER A 41 -22.01 13.63 -28.85
CA SER A 41 -21.44 14.84 -28.24
C SER A 41 -20.41 14.47 -27.17
N ASN A 42 -19.21 15.00 -27.39
CA ASN A 42 -18.26 15.46 -26.37
C ASN A 42 -17.17 14.46 -25.97
N VAL A 43 -16.06 14.54 -26.72
CA VAL A 43 -14.73 14.85 -26.17
C VAL A 43 -14.57 14.41 -24.71
N ALA A 44 -14.33 13.11 -24.52
CA ALA A 44 -13.29 12.76 -23.57
C ALA A 44 -12.03 12.74 -24.43
N THR A 45 -11.21 13.77 -24.28
CA THR A 45 -9.76 13.68 -24.51
C THR A 45 -9.25 12.51 -23.69
N ARG A 46 -9.45 11.29 -24.20
CA ARG A 46 -8.77 10.10 -23.71
C ARG A 46 -7.34 10.30 -24.18
N SER A 47 -6.56 10.97 -23.35
CA SER A 47 -5.13 10.75 -23.33
C SER A 47 -4.98 9.29 -22.90
N SER A 48 -5.20 8.37 -23.84
CA SER A 48 -4.99 6.95 -23.66
C SER A 48 -3.49 6.75 -23.73
N THR A 49 -2.81 7.04 -22.63
CA THR A 49 -1.50 6.44 -22.39
C THR A 49 -1.71 4.93 -22.52
N SER A 50 -0.86 4.25 -23.29
CA SER A 50 -0.94 2.79 -23.37
C SER A 50 -0.90 2.23 -21.94
N LEU A 51 -1.58 1.11 -21.70
CA LEU A 51 -1.42 0.38 -20.43
C LEU A 51 0.08 0.14 -20.14
N GLU A 52 0.86 -0.06 -21.20
CA GLU A 52 2.31 -0.22 -21.17
C GLU A 52 3.01 1.03 -20.65
N ASP A 53 2.60 2.23 -21.10
CA ASP A 53 3.16 3.51 -20.64
C ASP A 53 2.87 3.71 -19.15
N HIS A 54 1.68 3.29 -18.70
CA HIS A 54 1.31 3.36 -17.30
C HIS A 54 2.13 2.40 -16.43
N ILE A 55 2.33 1.16 -16.90
CA ILE A 55 3.19 0.16 -16.24
C ILE A 55 4.64 0.67 -16.18
N LEU A 56 5.15 1.26 -17.27
CA LEU A 56 6.48 1.85 -17.31
C LEU A 56 6.61 3.00 -16.29
N GLY A 57 5.62 3.88 -16.21
CA GLY A 57 5.59 4.97 -15.24
C GLY A 57 5.53 4.48 -13.79
N LEU A 58 4.79 3.40 -13.50
CA LEU A 58 4.78 2.77 -12.19
C LEU A 58 6.13 2.14 -11.84
N ASN A 59 6.77 1.45 -12.79
CA ASN A 59 8.10 0.89 -12.58
C ASN A 59 9.15 1.96 -12.29
N GLN A 60 9.10 3.11 -12.98
CA GLN A 60 9.99 4.22 -12.69
C GLN A 60 9.77 4.76 -11.26
N ARG A 61 8.52 5.01 -10.89
CA ARG A 61 8.17 5.49 -9.54
C ARG A 61 8.59 4.51 -8.44
N LEU A 62 8.49 3.21 -8.69
CA LEU A 62 8.95 2.18 -7.75
C LEU A 62 10.47 2.18 -7.60
N GLN A 63 11.21 2.37 -8.69
CA GLN A 63 12.66 2.50 -8.64
C GLN A 63 13.09 3.75 -7.87
N ASP A 64 12.47 4.90 -8.17
CA ASP A 64 12.73 6.16 -7.46
C ASP A 64 12.41 6.03 -5.96
N PHE A 65 11.31 5.37 -5.62
CA PHE A 65 10.93 5.08 -4.24
C PHE A 65 11.96 4.18 -3.55
N PHE A 66 12.43 3.12 -4.20
CA PHE A 66 13.43 2.22 -3.64
C PHE A 66 14.75 2.95 -3.38
N LEU A 67 15.19 3.79 -4.32
CA LEU A 67 16.39 4.60 -4.18
C LEU A 67 16.27 5.58 -3.01
N LEU A 68 15.15 6.30 -2.92
CA LEU A 68 14.89 7.24 -1.82
C LEU A 68 14.81 6.52 -0.47
N SER A 69 14.12 5.39 -0.42
CA SER A 69 13.99 4.56 0.79
C SER A 69 15.36 4.07 1.27
N THR A 70 16.22 3.62 0.34
CA THR A 70 17.58 3.17 0.65
C THR A 70 18.42 4.33 1.20
N SER A 71 18.39 5.50 0.55
CA SER A 71 19.09 6.71 1.00
C SER A 71 18.67 7.11 2.42
N HIS A 72 17.37 7.17 2.69
CA HIS A 72 16.87 7.53 4.02
C HIS A 72 17.24 6.46 5.07
N HIS A 73 17.26 5.17 4.70
CA HIS A 73 17.69 4.12 5.60
C HIS A 73 19.18 4.27 5.98
N GLU A 74 20.04 4.59 5.02
CA GLU A 74 21.46 4.87 5.28
C GLU A 74 21.66 6.06 6.23
N GLU A 75 20.88 7.14 6.06
CA GLU A 75 20.91 8.30 6.96
C GLU A 75 20.49 7.95 8.40
N VAL A 76 19.47 7.11 8.55
CA VAL A 76 19.03 6.60 9.86
C VAL A 76 20.13 5.74 10.50
N LEU A 77 20.73 4.81 9.76
CA LEU A 77 21.83 3.97 10.26
C LEU A 77 23.03 4.81 10.69
N LYS A 78 23.39 5.82 9.90
CA LYS A 78 24.45 6.78 10.26
C LYS A 78 24.13 7.51 11.57
N SER A 79 22.90 8.02 11.70
CA SER A 79 22.46 8.72 12.90
C SER A 79 22.51 7.83 14.14
N ILE A 80 22.07 6.57 14.02
CA ILE A 80 22.18 5.56 15.09
C ILE A 80 23.66 5.34 15.47
N GLY A 81 24.55 5.19 14.49
CA GLY A 81 25.99 5.03 14.74
C GLY A 81 26.62 6.22 15.47
N GLU A 82 26.25 7.44 15.11
CA GLU A 82 26.70 8.65 15.80
C GLU A 82 26.19 8.72 17.25
N VAL A 83 24.92 8.41 17.48
CA VAL A 83 24.32 8.36 18.82
C VAL A 83 25.03 7.33 19.68
N ASN A 84 25.24 6.11 19.17
CA ASN A 84 25.94 5.05 19.90
C ASN A 84 27.36 5.48 20.28
N THR A 85 28.09 6.13 19.36
CA THR A 85 29.43 6.66 19.64
C THR A 85 29.41 7.69 20.77
N ARG A 86 28.41 8.58 20.77
CA ARG A 86 28.25 9.59 21.85
C ARG A 86 27.93 8.93 23.19
N ILE A 87 27.11 7.87 23.20
CA ILE A 87 26.79 7.11 24.42
C ILE A 87 28.06 6.44 24.97
N SER A 88 28.82 5.71 24.15
CA SER A 88 30.05 5.07 24.61
C SER A 88 31.09 6.05 25.14
N ASN A 89 31.19 7.24 24.53
CA ASN A 89 32.05 8.30 25.04
C ASN A 89 31.58 8.84 26.40
N LEU A 90 30.27 8.92 26.64
CA LEU A 90 29.71 9.33 27.93
C LEU A 90 29.94 8.26 29.00
N GLU A 91 29.72 6.99 28.68
CA GLU A 91 30.00 5.84 29.57
C GLU A 91 31.47 5.87 30.01
N THR A 92 32.39 5.99 29.05
CA THR A 92 33.84 6.09 29.34
C THR A 92 34.18 7.26 30.28
N LYS A 93 33.55 8.43 30.08
CA LYS A 93 33.76 9.60 30.94
C LYS A 93 33.17 9.40 32.33
N PHE A 94 32.04 8.71 32.44
CA PHE A 94 31.41 8.42 33.72
C PHE A 94 32.26 7.45 34.54
N ASP A 95 32.78 6.40 33.90
CA ASP A 95 33.70 5.45 34.54
C ASP A 95 34.96 6.15 35.06
N ALA A 96 35.56 7.02 34.24
CA ALA A 96 36.72 7.82 34.65
C ALA A 96 36.40 8.74 35.85
N PHE A 97 35.28 9.45 35.81
CA PHE A 97 34.85 10.30 36.92
C PHE A 97 34.62 9.50 38.21
N THR A 98 34.05 8.31 38.10
CA THR A 98 33.80 7.44 39.27
C THR A 98 35.12 6.97 39.87
N HIS A 99 36.08 6.57 39.04
CA HIS A 99 37.43 6.19 39.48
C HIS A 99 38.16 7.35 40.19
N ASP A 100 38.10 8.57 39.63
CA ASP A 100 38.74 9.76 40.23
C ASP A 100 38.13 10.11 41.61
N VAL A 101 36.82 9.91 41.78
CA VAL A 101 36.12 10.13 43.06
C VAL A 101 36.50 9.06 44.09
N ASP A 102 36.58 7.80 43.67
CA ASP A 102 37.00 6.71 44.56
C ASP A 102 38.45 6.91 45.02
N ASP A 103 39.37 7.27 44.12
CA ASP A 103 40.78 7.53 44.43
C ASP A 103 40.95 8.70 45.43
N MET A 104 40.21 9.80 45.25
CA MET A 104 40.24 10.92 46.22
C MET A 104 39.60 10.56 47.56
N SER A 105 38.67 9.61 47.59
CA SER A 105 38.05 9.16 48.83
C SER A 105 38.94 8.24 49.66
N GLU A 106 39.90 7.53 49.03
CA GLU A 106 40.90 6.70 49.73
C GLU A 106 42.14 7.48 50.21
N GLU A 107 42.31 8.75 49.80
CA GLU A 107 43.46 9.60 50.19
C GLU A 107 43.27 10.32 51.55
N PHE A 108 42.09 10.20 52.20
CA PHE A 108 41.77 10.80 53.52
C PHE A 108 41.62 9.78 54.65
#